data_AF-A0A6V7P404-F1
#
_entry.id   AF-A0A6V7P404-F1
#
_cell.length_a   1.000
_cell.length_b   1.000
_cell.length_c   1.000
_cell.angle_alpha   90.00
_cell.angle_beta   90.00
_cell.angle_gamma   90.00
#
_symmetry.space_group_name_H-M   'P 1'
#
loop_
_entity.id
_entity.type
_entity.pdbx_description
1 polymer ?
#
loop_
_entity_poly.entity_id
_entity_poly.type
_entity_poly.pdbx_seq_one_letter_code
_entity_poly.pdbx_strand_id
1 'polypeptide(L)'
;MKIITILFVSALVLFLQNSSASLDEGCKRLHAVNRNESYEFCVTSLQVDPDSRTANLSQLTLIASKLTKKNYTHTFGVIQQLLGNQSLSHSQREALGACNETYSSEIEHATLR
;
A
#
# COMPACT_ATOMS: atom_id res chain seq x y z
N MET A 1 -8.40 -46.30 -4.94
CA MET A 1 -7.67 -45.18 -5.57
C MET A 1 -8.51 -43.92 -5.65
N LYS A 2 -9.72 -43.92 -6.24
CA LYS A 2 -10.60 -42.73 -6.36
C LYS A 2 -10.92 -42.02 -5.02
N ILE A 3 -11.21 -42.77 -3.95
CA ILE A 3 -11.51 -42.20 -2.62
C ILE A 3 -10.29 -41.48 -2.02
N ILE A 4 -9.10 -42.08 -2.13
CA ILE A 4 -7.85 -41.48 -1.64
C ILE A 4 -7.56 -40.18 -2.41
N THR A 5 -7.77 -40.18 -3.74
CA THR A 5 -7.63 -38.98 -4.57
C THR A 5 -8.63 -37.89 -4.16
N ILE A 6 -9.89 -38.23 -3.88
CA ILE A 6 -10.91 -37.27 -3.43
C ILE A 6 -10.53 -36.67 -2.07
N LEU A 7 -10.05 -37.48 -1.12
CA LEU A 7 -9.61 -37.01 0.20
C LEU A 7 -8.39 -36.09 0.08
N PHE A 8 -7.43 -36.43 -0.78
CA PHE A 8 -6.24 -35.62 -1.01
C PHE A 8 -6.57 -34.27 -1.66
N VAL A 9 -7.45 -34.27 -2.67
CA VAL A 9 -7.92 -33.03 -3.32
C VAL A 9 -8.72 -32.17 -2.35
N SER A 10 -9.60 -32.77 -1.54
CA SER A 10 -10.38 -32.04 -0.53
C SER A 10 -9.49 -31.41 0.54
N ALA A 11 -8.49 -32.15 1.03
CA ALA A 11 -7.49 -31.63 1.97
C ALA A 11 -6.69 -30.47 1.35
N LEU A 12 -6.25 -30.61 0.09
CA LEU A 12 -5.51 -29.55 -0.62
C LEU A 12 -6.35 -28.27 -0.76
N VAL A 13 -7.64 -28.37 -1.07
CA VAL A 13 -8.54 -27.20 -1.13
C VAL A 13 -8.67 -26.52 0.23
N LEU A 14 -8.80 -27.28 1.32
CA LEU A 14 -8.85 -26.72 2.68
C LEU A 14 -7.54 -26.03 3.08
N PHE A 15 -6.38 -26.57 2.69
CA PHE A 15 -5.08 -25.95 2.91
C PHE A 15 -4.93 -24.62 2.15
N LEU A 16 -5.40 -24.56 0.89
CA LEU A 16 -5.35 -23.35 0.07
C LEU A 16 -6.26 -22.24 0.59
N GLN A 17 -7.38 -22.58 1.24
CA GLN A 17 -8.26 -21.60 1.88
C GLN A 17 -7.62 -20.96 3.12
N ASN A 18 -6.69 -21.65 3.78
CA ASN A 18 -6.08 -21.22 5.03
C ASN A 18 -4.71 -20.52 4.84
N SER A 19 -4.20 -20.43 3.62
CA SER A 19 -2.89 -19.86 3.32
C SER A 19 -2.90 -18.35 3.06
N SER A 20 -4.06 -17.69 3.10
CA SER A 20 -4.13 -16.23 2.98
C SER A 20 -3.66 -15.56 4.26
N ALA A 21 -2.49 -14.93 4.22
CA ALA A 21 -2.00 -14.14 5.34
C ALA A 21 -2.98 -13.00 5.66
N SER A 22 -3.33 -12.86 6.94
CA SER A 22 -4.15 -11.77 7.47
C SER A 22 -3.38 -10.45 7.50
N LEU A 23 -4.06 -9.33 7.78
CA LEU A 23 -3.44 -8.02 7.98
C LEU A 23 -2.29 -8.05 9.00
N ASP A 24 -2.52 -8.64 10.17
CA ASP A 24 -1.52 -8.76 11.24
C ASP A 24 -0.30 -9.56 10.76
N GLU A 25 -0.52 -10.69 10.10
CA GLU A 25 0.57 -11.52 9.58
C GLU A 25 1.34 -10.82 8.45
N GLY A 26 0.63 -10.16 7.53
CA GLY A 26 1.23 -9.36 6.46
C GLY A 26 2.12 -8.25 7.00
N CYS A 27 1.63 -7.48 7.96
CA CYS A 27 2.39 -6.40 8.58
C CYS A 27 3.58 -6.91 9.42
N LYS A 28 3.44 -8.05 10.11
CA LYS A 28 4.58 -8.69 10.82
C LYS A 28 5.67 -9.13 9.85
N ARG A 29 5.28 -9.74 8.72
CA ARG A 29 6.22 -10.14 7.66
C ARG A 29 6.94 -8.93 7.07
N LEU A 30 6.22 -7.83 6.80
CA LEU A 30 6.80 -6.59 6.30
C LEU A 30 7.82 -6.00 7.27
N HIS A 31 7.48 -5.92 8.56
CA HIS A 31 8.39 -5.44 9.59
C HIS A 31 9.64 -6.32 9.76
N ALA A 32 9.50 -7.64 9.60
CA ALA A 32 10.63 -8.57 9.67
C ALA A 32 11.60 -8.38 8.49
N VAL A 33 11.10 -8.04 7.30
CA VAL A 33 11.91 -7.78 6.10
C VAL A 33 12.52 -6.38 6.12
N ASN A 34 11.73 -5.37 6.48
CA ASN A 34 12.16 -3.98 6.53
C ASN A 34 11.89 -3.40 7.91
N ARG A 35 12.90 -3.44 8.79
CA ARG A 35 12.76 -2.92 10.16
C ARG A 35 12.53 -1.40 10.24
N ASN A 36 12.81 -0.67 9.15
CA ASN A 36 12.50 0.77 9.08
C ASN A 36 11.01 1.02 8.90
N GLU A 37 10.26 0.05 8.39
CA GLU A 37 8.80 0.11 8.32
C GLU A 37 8.20 -0.46 9.60
N SER A 38 7.57 0.42 10.38
CA SER A 38 6.93 0.02 11.63
C SER A 38 5.71 -0.85 11.34
N TYR A 39 5.57 -1.95 12.08
CA TYR A 39 4.34 -2.73 12.12
C TYR A 39 3.10 -1.84 12.35
N GLU A 40 3.21 -0.89 13.28
CA GLU A 40 2.16 0.10 13.57
C GLU A 40 1.79 0.93 12.34
N PHE A 41 2.79 1.39 11.56
CA PHE A 41 2.55 2.15 10.35
C PHE A 41 1.78 1.33 9.31
N CYS A 42 2.16 0.06 9.11
CA CYS A 42 1.46 -0.84 8.19
C CYS A 42 -0.01 -1.04 8.60
N VAL A 43 -0.25 -1.37 9.88
CA VAL A 43 -1.60 -1.64 10.38
C VAL A 43 -2.47 -0.39 10.30
N THR A 44 -1.99 0.74 10.84
CA THR A 44 -2.76 1.99 10.87
C THR A 44 -3.06 2.50 9.46
N SER A 45 -2.10 2.40 8.54
CA SER A 45 -2.29 2.83 7.15
C SER A 45 -3.35 1.99 6.44
N LEU A 46 -3.39 0.68 6.65
CA LEU A 46 -4.34 -0.20 5.96
C LEU A 46 -5.74 -0.19 6.60
N GLN A 47 -5.84 -0.04 7.92
CA GLN A 47 -7.11 -0.08 8.67
C GLN A 47 -8.05 1.10 8.40
N VAL A 48 -7.58 2.14 7.70
CA VAL A 48 -8.45 3.20 7.19
C VAL A 48 -9.46 2.67 6.17
N ASP A 49 -9.14 1.57 5.49
CA ASP A 49 -10.05 0.81 4.64
C ASP A 49 -10.65 -0.34 5.47
N PRO A 50 -11.97 -0.38 5.71
CA PRO A 50 -12.59 -1.40 6.56
C PRO A 50 -12.42 -2.82 6.01
N ASP A 51 -12.28 -2.97 4.69
CA ASP A 51 -12.12 -4.28 4.03
C ASP A 51 -10.77 -4.93 4.38
N SER A 52 -9.79 -4.14 4.81
CA SER A 52 -8.45 -4.63 5.18
C SER A 52 -8.48 -5.62 6.36
N ARG A 53 -9.52 -5.58 7.21
CA ARG A 53 -9.65 -6.47 8.37
C ARG A 53 -9.87 -7.93 7.99
N THR A 54 -10.53 -8.16 6.85
CA THR A 54 -10.87 -9.50 6.35
C THR A 54 -10.16 -9.84 5.04
N ALA A 55 -9.34 -8.92 4.54
CA ALA A 55 -8.61 -9.08 3.29
C ALA A 55 -7.50 -10.13 3.40
N ASN A 56 -7.34 -10.92 2.34
CA ASN A 56 -6.14 -11.70 2.09
C ASN A 56 -4.98 -10.80 1.60
N LEU A 57 -3.77 -11.36 1.52
CA LEU A 57 -2.59 -10.59 1.11
C LEU A 57 -2.75 -9.88 -0.25
N SER A 58 -3.33 -10.55 -1.25
CA SER A 58 -3.55 -9.93 -2.58
C SER A 58 -4.52 -8.74 -2.49
N GLN A 59 -5.60 -8.88 -1.72
CA GLN A 59 -6.54 -7.80 -1.46
C GLN A 59 -5.88 -6.66 -0.66
N LEU A 60 -5.05 -6.97 0.34
CA LEU A 60 -4.26 -5.99 1.09
C LEU A 60 -3.29 -5.24 0.19
N THR A 61 -2.65 -5.90 -0.79
CA THR A 61 -1.81 -5.23 -1.79
C THR A 61 -2.62 -4.23 -2.61
N LEU A 62 -3.82 -4.60 -3.09
CA LEU A 62 -4.69 -3.68 -3.84
C LEU A 62 -5.13 -2.49 -2.99
N ILE A 63 -5.50 -2.72 -1.74
CA ILE A 63 -5.85 -1.67 -0.77
C ILE A 63 -4.64 -0.74 -0.57
N ALA A 64 -3.45 -1.29 -0.31
CA ALA A 64 -2.22 -0.52 -0.16
C ALA A 64 -1.96 0.35 -1.38
N SER A 65 -2.01 -0.20 -2.60
CA SER A 65 -1.79 0.55 -3.84
C SER A 65 -2.80 1.69 -4.02
N LYS A 66 -4.08 1.44 -3.74
CA LYS A 66 -5.14 2.47 -3.81
C LYS A 66 -4.89 3.60 -2.82
N LEU A 67 -4.53 3.27 -1.58
CA LEU A 67 -4.21 4.24 -0.54
C LEU A 67 -2.95 5.03 -0.88
N THR A 68 -1.90 4.38 -1.35
CA THR A 68 -0.68 5.03 -1.83
C THR A 68 -1.00 6.02 -2.94
N LYS A 69 -1.75 5.63 -3.97
CA LYS A 69 -2.16 6.52 -5.06
C LYS A 69 -2.91 7.75 -4.52
N LYS A 70 -3.89 7.52 -3.63
CA LYS A 70 -4.66 8.60 -3.00
C LYS A 70 -3.77 9.57 -2.24
N ASN A 71 -2.84 9.05 -1.43
CA ASN A 71 -1.93 9.86 -0.63
C ASN A 71 -0.94 10.63 -1.52
N TYR A 72 -0.39 10.02 -2.57
CA TYR A 72 0.46 10.68 -3.55
C TYR A 72 -0.26 11.84 -4.24
N THR A 73 -1.48 11.60 -4.75
CA THR A 73 -2.28 12.65 -5.40
C THR A 73 -2.62 13.79 -4.43
N HIS A 74 -2.96 13.47 -3.18
CA HIS A 74 -3.23 14.48 -2.16
C HIS A 74 -1.99 15.33 -1.87
N THR A 75 -0.84 14.70 -1.61
CA THR A 75 0.42 15.40 -1.35
C THR A 75 0.85 16.25 -2.53
N PHE A 76 0.67 15.76 -3.76
CA PHE A 76 0.94 16.56 -4.97
C PHE A 76 0.08 17.82 -5.02
N GLY A 77 -1.23 17.73 -4.73
CA GLY A 77 -2.10 18.89 -4.63
C GLY A 77 -1.66 19.89 -3.55
N VAL A 78 -1.22 19.39 -2.39
CA VAL A 78 -0.67 20.25 -1.31
C VAL A 78 0.62 20.94 -1.77
N ILE A 79 1.53 20.25 -2.45
CA ILE A 79 2.76 20.84 -3.01
C ILE A 79 2.41 21.98 -3.98
N GLN A 80 1.46 21.77 -4.89
CA GLN A 80 1.03 22.80 -5.84
C GLN A 80 0.41 24.02 -5.13
N GLN A 81 -0.41 23.78 -4.10
CA GLN A 81 -0.97 24.85 -3.29
C GLN A 81 0.14 25.65 -2.59
N LEU A 82 1.13 24.97 -2.00
CA LEU A 82 2.26 25.62 -1.33
C LEU A 82 3.09 26.45 -2.32
N LEU A 83 3.37 25.93 -3.52
CA LEU A 83 4.12 26.64 -4.56
C LEU A 83 3.42 27.94 -5.02
N GLY A 84 2.10 27.99 -4.95
CA GLY A 84 1.30 29.20 -5.20
C GLY A 84 1.48 30.31 -4.17
N ASN A 85 2.08 30.02 -3.01
CA ASN A 85 2.37 31.03 -1.99
C ASN A 85 3.56 31.92 -2.43
N GLN A 86 3.33 33.23 -2.47
CA GLN A 86 4.34 34.22 -2.86
C GLN A 86 5.36 34.49 -1.75
N SER A 87 5.05 34.16 -0.49
CA SER A 87 5.92 34.37 0.66
C SER A 87 6.99 33.29 0.86
N LEU A 88 7.09 32.31 -0.03
CA LEU A 88 8.14 31.29 0.05
C LEU A 88 9.53 31.90 -0.19
N SER A 89 10.50 31.50 0.63
CA SER A 89 11.90 31.77 0.36
C SER A 89 12.36 31.05 -0.92
N HIS A 90 13.51 31.46 -1.46
CA HIS A 90 14.13 30.77 -2.59
C HIS A 90 14.33 29.27 -2.31
N SER A 91 14.90 28.93 -1.15
CA SER A 91 15.18 27.55 -0.76
C SER A 91 13.90 26.71 -0.59
N GLN A 92 12.82 27.30 -0.06
CA GLN A 92 11.53 26.61 0.06
C GLN A 92 10.92 26.34 -1.32
N ARG A 93 10.98 27.32 -2.23
CA ARG A 93 10.46 27.17 -3.59
C ARG A 93 11.22 26.09 -4.37
N GLU A 94 12.55 26.08 -4.27
CA GLU A 94 13.40 25.07 -4.91
C GLU A 94 13.09 23.67 -4.38
N ALA A 95 13.01 23.49 -3.05
CA ALA A 95 12.67 22.22 -2.43
C ALA A 95 11.27 21.71 -2.86
N LEU A 96 10.26 22.60 -2.84
CA LEU A 96 8.92 22.25 -3.29
C LEU A 96 8.86 21.97 -4.80
N GLY A 97 9.69 22.63 -5.60
CA GLY A 97 9.83 22.35 -7.04
C GLY A 97 10.35 20.93 -7.29
N ALA A 98 11.41 20.52 -6.60
CA ALA A 98 11.93 19.15 -6.67
C ALA A 98 10.89 18.10 -6.21
N CYS A 99 10.13 18.39 -5.14
CA CYS A 99 9.01 17.55 -4.74
C CYS A 99 7.93 17.49 -5.83
N ASN A 100 7.57 18.61 -6.46
CA ASN A 100 6.55 18.65 -7.50
C ASN A 100 6.93 17.79 -8.72
N GLU A 101 8.18 17.87 -9.17
CA GLU A 101 8.69 17.04 -10.26
C GLU A 101 8.66 15.54 -9.91
N THR A 102 9.09 15.20 -8.70
CA THR A 102 9.10 13.79 -8.24
C THR A 102 7.67 13.23 -8.17
N TYR A 103 6.75 13.96 -7.53
CA TYR A 103 5.38 13.48 -7.33
C TYR A 103 4.55 13.46 -8.63
N SER A 104 4.77 14.39 -9.57
CA SER A 104 4.10 14.38 -10.87
C SER A 104 4.50 13.16 -11.72
N SER A 105 5.80 12.87 -11.81
CA SER A 105 6.33 11.70 -12.52
C SER A 105 5.75 10.37 -11.98
N GLU A 106 5.71 10.21 -10.65
CA GLU A 106 5.17 9.00 -10.02
C GLU A 106 3.66 8.83 -10.26
N ILE A 107 2.89 9.92 -10.29
CA ILE A 107 1.45 9.89 -10.59
C ILE A 107 1.21 9.48 -12.06
N GLU A 108 2.02 9.99 -12.99
CA GLU A 108 1.95 9.61 -14.41
C GLU A 108 2.22 8.11 -14.58
N HIS A 109 3.27 7.59 -13.96
CA HIS A 109 3.60 6.17 -14.00
C HIS A 109 2.53 5.29 -13.34
N ALA A 110 1.93 5.73 -12.22
CA ALA A 110 0.85 5.03 -11.53
C ALA A 110 -0.52 5.10 -12.24
N THR A 111 -0.61 5.80 -13.38
CA THR A 111 -1.83 5.92 -14.19
C THR A 111 -1.72 5.21 -15.54
N LEU A 112 -0.49 4.85 -15.96
CA LEU A 112 -0.20 4.12 -17.21
C LEU A 112 -0.14 2.59 -17.04
N ARG A 113 -0.43 2.05 -15.85
CA ARG A 113 -0.58 0.61 -15.57
C ARG A 113 -1.99 0.29 -15.08
#